data_AF-A0A9C8AAZ3-F1
#
_entry.id   AF-A0A9C8AAZ3-F1
#
_cell.length_a   1.000
_cell.length_b   1.000
_cell.length_c   1.000
_cell.angle_alpha   90.00
_cell.angle_beta   90.00
_cell.angle_gamma   90.00
#
_symmetry.space_group_name_H-M   'P 1'
#
loop_
_entity.id
_entity.type
_entity.pdbx_description
1 polymer ?
#
loop_
_entity_poly.entity_id
_entity_poly.type
_entity_poly.pdbx_seq_one_letter_code
_entity_poly.pdbx_strand_id
1 'polypeptide(L)'
;MVLPGGGYSSLKFPGARHFIKKVTQKTVAKEKKTVIEPGVDVIGDVNAIRSGLATQVGETFVINGRTYGIHNGAIHPISGPGFHQLELPAFKALGVYNKFGNSQRAAEILNNMGISEAARNAALPAWQAIQ
;
A
#
# COMPACT_ATOMS: atom_id res chain seq x y z
N MET A 1 12.57 -25.51 -12.96
CA MET A 1 11.28 -25.56 -13.69
C MET A 1 10.79 -24.12 -13.81
N VAL A 2 11.05 -23.47 -14.94
CA VAL A 2 10.55 -22.12 -15.24
C VAL A 2 9.23 -22.33 -15.99
N LEU A 3 8.11 -21.85 -15.45
CA LEU A 3 6.85 -21.88 -16.18
C LEU A 3 6.96 -20.87 -17.34
N PRO A 4 6.93 -21.31 -18.61
CA PRO A 4 6.94 -20.40 -19.74
C PRO A 4 5.60 -19.64 -19.76
N GLY A 5 5.64 -18.42 -20.29
CA GLY A 5 4.59 -17.41 -20.25
C GLY A 5 3.14 -17.92 -20.33
N GLY A 6 2.28 -17.40 -19.44
CA GLY A 6 0.83 -17.57 -19.56
C GLY A 6 0.04 -17.50 -18.24
N GLY A 7 0.68 -17.63 -17.07
CA GLY A 7 -0.04 -17.80 -15.80
C GLY A 7 -0.51 -16.51 -15.10
N TYR A 8 0.00 -15.34 -15.49
CA TYR A 8 -0.21 -14.11 -14.73
C TYR A 8 -1.25 -13.17 -15.32
N SER A 9 -1.71 -13.39 -16.56
CA SER A 9 -2.65 -12.52 -17.27
C SER A 9 -3.95 -12.25 -16.49
N SER A 10 -4.38 -13.18 -15.65
CA SER A 10 -5.59 -13.10 -14.82
C SER A 10 -5.38 -12.43 -13.46
N LEU A 11 -4.14 -12.11 -13.07
CA LEU A 11 -3.85 -11.52 -11.76
C LEU A 11 -4.55 -10.19 -11.60
N LYS A 12 -5.30 -10.01 -10.51
CA LYS A 12 -6.01 -8.76 -10.21
C LYS A 12 -5.05 -7.68 -9.73
N PHE A 13 -5.42 -6.43 -10.00
CA PHE A 13 -4.74 -5.27 -9.44
C PHE A 13 -4.84 -5.23 -7.90
N PRO A 14 -3.94 -4.49 -7.23
CA PRO A 14 -4.08 -4.20 -5.80
C PRO A 14 -5.46 -3.60 -5.48
N GLY A 15 -6.08 -4.08 -4.41
CA GLY A 15 -7.35 -3.54 -3.94
C GLY A 15 -7.22 -2.09 -3.44
N ALA A 16 -8.33 -1.35 -3.46
CA ALA A 16 -8.38 0.08 -3.13
C ALA A 16 -7.67 0.46 -1.82
N ARG A 17 -7.71 -0.38 -0.78
CA ARG A 17 -7.05 -0.13 0.52
C ARG A 17 -5.53 0.06 0.44
N HIS A 18 -4.91 -0.35 -0.66
CA HIS A 18 -3.48 -0.14 -0.90
C HIS A 18 -3.18 1.24 -1.47
N PHE A 19 -4.16 2.08 -1.79
CA PHE A 19 -3.91 3.43 -2.28
C PHE A 19 -4.16 4.44 -1.16
N ILE A 20 -3.18 5.32 -0.91
CA ILE A 20 -3.21 6.25 0.23
C ILE A 20 -4.54 7.03 0.25
N LYS A 21 -4.95 7.62 -0.88
CA LYS A 21 -6.20 8.40 -1.01
C LYS A 21 -7.50 7.61 -0.76
N LYS A 22 -7.43 6.27 -0.69
CA LYS A 22 -8.59 5.39 -0.48
C LYS A 22 -8.63 4.82 0.94
N VAL A 23 -7.62 5.09 1.77
CA VAL A 23 -7.64 4.73 3.18
C VAL A 23 -8.54 5.71 3.94
N THR A 24 -9.49 5.18 4.70
CA THR A 24 -10.43 5.93 5.53
C THR A 24 -10.47 5.30 6.92
N GLN A 25 -11.08 5.97 7.89
CA GLN A 25 -11.32 5.40 9.22
C GLN A 25 -12.11 4.08 9.20
N LYS A 26 -12.89 3.82 8.14
CA LYS A 26 -13.70 2.59 7.98
C LYS A 26 -12.95 1.48 7.22
N THR A 27 -11.76 1.75 6.70
CA THR A 27 -11.01 0.78 5.90
C THR A 27 -10.57 -0.39 6.78
N VAL A 28 -11.03 -1.60 6.45
CA VAL A 28 -10.65 -2.82 7.16
C VAL A 28 -9.17 -3.09 6.94
N ALA A 29 -8.40 -3.05 8.03
CA ALA A 29 -6.99 -3.39 8.02
C ALA A 29 -6.80 -4.90 7.91
N LYS A 30 -5.81 -5.31 7.11
CA LYS A 30 -5.36 -6.72 7.03
C LYS A 30 -3.91 -6.81 7.47
N GLU A 31 -3.38 -8.03 7.53
CA GLU A 31 -2.01 -8.32 7.92
C GLU A 31 -1.00 -7.43 7.17
N LYS A 32 -1.09 -7.36 5.84
CA LYS A 32 -0.25 -6.50 4.98
C LYS A 32 -0.88 -5.11 4.79
N LYS A 33 -0.14 -4.06 5.14
CA LYS A 33 -0.62 -2.65 5.17
C LYS A 33 0.33 -1.69 4.44
N THR A 34 0.90 -2.16 3.33
CA THR A 34 1.61 -1.28 2.41
C THR A 34 0.61 -0.42 1.64
N VAL A 35 0.80 0.89 1.66
CA VAL A 35 0.01 1.87 0.91
C VAL A 35 0.86 2.53 -0.18
N ILE A 36 0.21 2.97 -1.25
CA ILE A 36 0.81 3.39 -2.51
C ILE A 36 0.47 4.87 -2.75
N GLU A 37 1.49 5.65 -3.06
CA GLU A 37 1.39 7.04 -3.48
C GLU A 37 0.64 7.18 -4.83
N PRO A 38 -0.09 8.29 -5.03
CA PRO A 38 -0.88 8.51 -6.25
C PRO A 38 -0.04 8.64 -7.52
N GLY A 39 1.26 8.97 -7.41
CA GLY A 39 2.16 9.12 -8.56
C GLY A 39 2.76 7.80 -9.07
N VAL A 40 2.52 6.67 -8.38
CA VAL A 40 3.06 5.37 -8.81
C VAL A 40 2.21 4.81 -9.95
N ASP A 41 2.85 4.47 -11.07
CA ASP A 41 2.21 3.76 -12.19
C ASP A 41 2.01 2.26 -11.88
N VAL A 42 1.06 1.98 -10.99
CA VAL A 42 0.68 0.60 -10.63
C VAL A 42 0.11 -0.16 -11.83
N ILE A 43 -0.52 0.54 -12.78
CA ILE A 43 -1.10 -0.09 -13.96
C ILE A 43 0.00 -0.63 -14.87
N GLY A 44 0.99 0.20 -15.18
CA GLY A 44 2.19 -0.19 -15.92
C GLY A 44 2.93 -1.34 -15.26
N ASP A 45 3.15 -1.26 -13.95
CA ASP A 45 3.84 -2.32 -13.20
C ASP A 45 3.10 -3.67 -13.27
N VAL A 46 1.78 -3.67 -13.02
CA VAL A 46 0.98 -4.89 -13.09
C VAL A 46 0.96 -5.45 -14.50
N ASN A 47 0.85 -4.62 -15.53
CA ASN A 47 0.89 -5.08 -16.91
C ASN A 47 2.26 -5.66 -17.28
N ALA A 48 3.36 -5.06 -16.81
CA ALA A 48 4.70 -5.61 -16.97
C ALA A 48 4.85 -6.98 -16.29
N ILE A 49 4.31 -7.14 -15.08
CA ILE A 49 4.26 -8.44 -14.38
C ILE A 49 3.48 -9.47 -15.20
N ARG A 50 2.28 -9.11 -15.68
CA ARG A 50 1.42 -10.00 -16.48
C ARG A 50 2.08 -10.45 -17.78
N SER A 51 2.84 -9.55 -18.42
CA SER A 51 3.56 -9.82 -19.66
C SER A 51 4.92 -10.49 -19.46
N GLY A 52 5.29 -10.83 -18.21
CA GLY A 52 6.57 -11.50 -17.90
C GLY A 52 7.79 -10.59 -18.02
N LEU A 53 7.61 -9.26 -18.00
CA LEU A 53 8.69 -8.26 -18.08
C LEU A 53 9.29 -7.91 -16.71
N ALA A 54 8.63 -8.28 -15.62
CA ALA A 54 9.14 -8.10 -14.27
C ALA A 54 10.16 -9.20 -13.91
N THR A 55 11.14 -8.87 -13.08
CA THR A 55 12.08 -9.86 -12.54
C THR A 55 11.40 -10.64 -11.41
N GLN A 56 11.26 -11.96 -11.58
CA GLN A 56 10.75 -12.82 -10.52
C GLN A 56 11.88 -13.20 -9.54
N VAL A 57 11.68 -12.94 -8.25
CA VAL A 57 12.60 -13.30 -7.17
C VAL A 57 11.83 -14.14 -6.14
N GLY A 58 12.00 -15.45 -6.20
CA GLY A 58 11.19 -16.40 -5.43
C GLY A 58 9.70 -16.25 -5.74
N GLU A 59 8.92 -15.89 -4.73
CA GLU A 59 7.46 -15.67 -4.82
C GLU A 59 7.07 -14.21 -5.10
N THR A 60 8.06 -13.33 -5.33
CA THR A 60 7.84 -11.90 -5.54
C THR A 60 8.25 -11.45 -6.93
N PHE A 61 7.75 -10.29 -7.34
CA PHE A 61 8.09 -9.64 -8.59
C PHE A 61 8.70 -8.28 -8.31
N VAL A 62 9.80 -7.99 -8.99
CA VAL A 62 10.51 -6.72 -8.94
C VAL A 62 10.37 -6.02 -10.29
N ILE A 63 9.84 -4.80 -10.28
CA ILE A 63 9.71 -3.95 -11.46
C ILE A 63 9.84 -2.49 -11.03
N ASN A 64 10.61 -1.68 -11.76
CA ASN A 64 10.80 -0.26 -11.46
C ASN A 64 11.24 0.03 -10.00
N GLY A 65 12.06 -0.85 -9.42
CA GLY A 65 12.53 -0.77 -8.02
C GLY A 65 11.47 -1.10 -6.97
N ARG A 66 10.27 -1.53 -7.39
CA ARG A 66 9.15 -1.92 -6.51
C ARG A 66 9.01 -3.43 -6.46
N THR A 67 8.75 -3.93 -5.26
CA THR A 67 8.51 -5.33 -4.98
C THR A 67 7.02 -5.56 -4.75
N TYR A 68 6.49 -6.57 -5.43
CA TYR A 68 5.11 -7.01 -5.35
C TYR A 68 5.05 -8.49 -4.99
N GLY A 69 4.01 -8.89 -4.27
CA GLY A 69 3.66 -10.29 -4.05
C GLY A 69 2.33 -10.64 -4.68
N ILE A 70 2.06 -11.94 -4.79
CA ILE A 70 0.74 -12.45 -5.18
C ILE A 70 0.08 -13.08 -3.95
N HIS A 71 -1.21 -12.82 -3.75
CA HIS A 71 -2.02 -13.52 -2.75
C HIS A 71 -3.46 -13.60 -3.25
N ASN A 72 -4.04 -14.81 -3.26
CA ASN A 72 -5.43 -15.06 -3.70
C ASN A 72 -5.75 -14.49 -5.10
N GLY A 73 -4.82 -14.66 -6.05
CA GLY A 73 -4.96 -14.18 -7.42
C GLY A 73 -4.93 -12.66 -7.59
N ALA A 74 -4.52 -11.92 -6.55
CA ALA A 74 -4.31 -10.47 -6.62
C ALA A 74 -2.87 -10.10 -6.31
N ILE A 75 -2.36 -9.13 -7.05
CA ILE A 75 -1.08 -8.48 -6.78
C ILE A 75 -1.25 -7.56 -5.57
N HIS A 76 -0.27 -7.53 -4.67
CA HIS A 76 -0.21 -6.58 -3.57
C HIS A 76 1.18 -5.95 -3.46
N PRO A 77 1.26 -4.65 -3.12
CA PRO A 77 2.53 -3.98 -2.89
C PRO A 77 3.23 -4.56 -1.66
N ILE A 78 4.55 -4.68 -1.72
CA ILE A 78 5.40 -5.04 -0.57
C ILE A 78 6.26 -3.84 -0.18
N SER A 79 7.17 -3.39 -1.05
CA SER A 79 8.15 -2.33 -0.77
C SER A 79 8.64 -1.65 -2.05
N GLY A 80 9.34 -0.53 -1.90
CA GLY A 80 9.97 0.21 -3.01
C GLY A 80 9.52 1.68 -3.08
N PRO A 81 10.02 2.44 -4.06
CA PRO A 81 9.70 3.86 -4.21
C PRO A 81 8.19 4.10 -4.30
N GLY A 82 7.69 5.08 -3.53
CA GLY A 82 6.28 5.43 -3.46
C GLY A 82 5.39 4.47 -2.64
N PHE A 83 5.98 3.46 -1.98
CA PHE A 83 5.28 2.54 -1.08
C PHE A 83 5.63 2.83 0.38
N HIS A 84 4.60 2.83 1.24
CA HIS A 84 4.75 3.03 2.68
C HIS A 84 4.25 1.81 3.42
N GLN A 85 5.15 1.10 4.11
CA GLN A 85 4.78 -0.01 4.98
C GLN A 85 4.35 0.54 6.34
N LEU A 86 3.10 0.27 6.73
CA LEU A 86 2.53 0.80 7.97
C LEU A 86 2.12 -0.33 8.91
N GLU A 87 2.36 -0.17 10.21
CA GLU A 87 1.74 -1.03 11.20
C GLU A 87 0.25 -0.70 11.40
N LEU A 88 -0.51 -1.59 12.05
CA LEU A 88 -1.95 -1.39 12.26
C LEU A 88 -2.30 -0.01 12.87
N PRO A 89 -1.61 0.47 13.92
CA PRO A 89 -1.92 1.76 14.50
C PRO A 89 -1.64 2.93 13.54
N ALA A 90 -0.55 2.86 12.77
CA ALA A 90 -0.18 3.88 11.79
C ALA A 90 -1.16 3.90 10.60
N PHE A 91 -1.59 2.74 10.12
CA PHE A 91 -2.61 2.64 9.07
C PHE A 91 -3.95 3.23 9.51
N LYS A 92 -4.35 3.02 10.77
CA LYS A 92 -5.53 3.68 11.33
C LYS A 92 -5.35 5.20 11.42
N ALA A 93 -4.16 5.65 11.82
CA ALA A 93 -3.85 7.08 11.88
C ALA A 93 -3.94 7.75 10.50
N LEU A 94 -3.43 7.10 9.45
CA LEU A 94 -3.56 7.57 8.07
C LEU A 94 -5.03 7.80 7.68
N GLY A 95 -5.93 6.89 8.05
CA GLY A 95 -7.37 7.04 7.79
C GLY A 95 -8.00 8.26 8.48
N VAL A 96 -7.48 8.66 9.65
CA VAL A 96 -7.89 9.90 10.35
C VAL A 96 -7.32 11.12 9.64
N TYR A 97 -6.03 11.12 9.32
CA TYR A 97 -5.37 12.23 8.63
C TYR A 97 -5.95 12.49 7.24
N ASN A 98 -6.29 11.45 6.47
CA ASN A 98 -6.95 11.60 5.17
C ASN A 98 -8.30 12.32 5.26
N LYS A 99 -8.97 12.29 6.42
CA LYS A 99 -10.27 12.92 6.61
C LYS A 99 -10.19 14.31 7.23
N PHE A 100 -9.28 14.50 8.18
CA PHE A 100 -9.22 15.71 9.01
C PHE A 100 -7.93 16.52 8.84
N GLY A 101 -7.00 16.06 7.99
CA GLY A 101 -5.63 16.54 7.94
C GLY A 101 -4.85 16.27 9.23
N ASN A 102 -3.58 16.67 9.27
CA ASN A 102 -2.81 16.72 10.51
C ASN A 102 -3.25 17.93 11.36
N SER A 103 -4.44 17.84 11.95
CA SER A 103 -5.10 18.93 12.69
C SER A 103 -5.28 18.59 14.17
N GLN A 104 -5.65 19.60 14.98
CA GLN A 104 -6.06 19.40 16.37
C GLN A 104 -7.19 18.37 16.49
N ARG A 105 -8.16 18.40 15.57
CA ARG A 105 -9.26 17.42 15.55
C ARG A 105 -8.76 16.00 15.31
N ALA A 106 -7.78 15.82 14.41
CA ALA A 106 -7.16 14.51 14.22
C ALA A 106 -6.42 14.06 15.48
N ALA A 107 -5.68 14.96 16.15
CA ALA A 107 -4.97 14.66 17.39
C ALA A 107 -5.92 14.17 18.50
N GLU A 108 -7.06 14.85 18.72
CA GLU A 108 -8.10 14.43 19.67
C GLU A 108 -8.63 13.02 19.37
N ILE A 109 -8.97 12.75 18.11
CA ILE A 109 -9.48 11.44 17.70
C ILE A 109 -8.43 10.35 17.93
N LEU A 110 -7.18 10.62 17.58
CA LEU A 110 -6.07 9.68 17.73
C LEU A 110 -5.74 9.42 19.20
N ASN A 111 -5.87 10.42 20.06
CA ASN A 111 -5.78 10.27 21.52
C ASN A 111 -6.88 9.34 22.03
N ASN A 112 -8.14 9.58 21.64
CA ASN A 112 -9.28 8.75 22.06
C ASN A 112 -9.19 7.30 21.53
N MET A 113 -8.54 7.10 20.39
CA MET A 113 -8.26 5.78 19.82
C MET A 113 -7.07 5.07 20.50
N GLY A 114 -6.35 5.74 21.40
CA GLY A 114 -5.15 5.20 22.06
C GLY A 114 -3.97 4.99 21.11
N ILE A 115 -3.89 5.73 19.99
CA ILE A 115 -2.81 5.59 19.02
C ILE A 115 -1.58 6.33 19.55
N SER A 116 -0.45 5.64 19.69
CA SER A 116 0.81 6.21 20.16
C SER A 116 1.36 7.28 19.22
N GLU A 117 2.16 8.20 19.75
CA GLU A 117 2.84 9.22 18.95
C GLU A 117 3.75 8.60 17.88
N ALA A 118 4.48 7.53 18.21
CA ALA A 118 5.31 6.81 17.24
C ALA A 118 4.50 6.30 16.04
N ALA A 119 3.29 5.77 16.26
CA ALA A 119 2.42 5.32 15.18
C ALA A 119 1.85 6.47 14.34
N ARG A 120 1.56 7.61 14.98
CA ARG A 120 1.14 8.83 14.28
C ARG A 120 2.24 9.32 13.36
N ASN A 121 3.46 9.42 13.89
CA ASN A 121 4.65 9.86 13.15
C ASN A 121 4.97 8.91 11.99
N ALA A 122 4.80 7.59 12.17
CA ALA A 122 4.96 6.62 11.09
C ALA A 122 3.93 6.77 9.96
N ALA A 123 2.75 7.34 10.22
CA ALA A 123 1.71 7.56 9.21
C ALA A 123 1.88 8.87 8.43
N LEU A 124 2.61 9.84 8.99
CA LEU A 124 2.75 11.18 8.40
C LEU A 124 3.41 11.19 7.01
N PRO A 125 4.50 10.43 6.73
CA PRO A 125 5.11 10.42 5.40
C PRO A 125 4.12 10.00 4.31
N ALA A 126 3.32 8.96 4.56
CA ALA A 126 2.30 8.51 3.63
C ALA A 126 1.22 9.58 3.40
N TRP A 127 0.76 10.24 4.46
CA TRP A 127 -0.23 11.31 4.35
C TRP A 127 0.33 12.54 3.62
N GLN A 128 1.57 12.93 3.90
CA GLN A 128 2.24 14.07 3.28
C GLN A 128 2.41 13.90 1.76
N ALA A 129 2.65 12.67 1.30
CA ALA A 129 2.80 12.36 -0.12
C ALA A 129 1.54 12.58 -0.98
N ILE A 130 0.41 13.00 -0.38
CA ILE A 130 -0.84 13.29 -1.09
C ILE A 130 -1.41 14.68 -0.84
N GLN A 131 -0.68 15.55 -0.13
CA GLN A 131 -1.06 16.95 0.07
C GLN A 131 -0.70 17.78 -1.17
#